data_AF-A0A349H1M9-F1
#
_entry.id   AF-A0A349H1M9-F1
#
_cell.length_a   1.000
_cell.length_b   1.000
_cell.length_c   1.000
_cell.angle_alpha   90.00
_cell.angle_beta   90.00
_cell.angle_gamma   90.00
#
_symmetry.space_group_name_H-M   'P 1'
#
loop_
_entity.id
_entity.type
_entity.pdbx_description
1 polymer ?
#
loop_
_entity_poly.entity_id
_entity_poly.type
_entity_poly.pdbx_seq_one_letter_code
_entity_poly.pdbx_strand_id
1 'polypeptide(L)' 'ETERVIESAREKCLAKGLDMVVANDVSRLDAGFEVDTNVVCLVDSQGVEELPLMPKADVAERIVQWIERFRSVRGR' A
#
# COMPACT_ATOMS: atom_id res chain seq x y z
N GLU A 1 15.26 4.94 -2.58
CA GLU A 1 14.83 3.56 -2.23
C GLU A 1 13.35 3.35 -2.51
N THR A 2 12.49 4.30 -2.14
CA THR A 2 11.04 4.33 -2.38
C THR A 2 10.60 4.03 -3.83
N GLU A 3 11.29 4.57 -4.85
CA GLU A 3 10.97 4.28 -6.26
C GLU A 3 11.12 2.80 -6.62
N ARG A 4 12.15 2.13 -6.09
CA ARG A 4 12.39 0.68 -6.32
C ARG A 4 11.34 -0.17 -5.63
N VAL A 5 10.84 0.28 -4.48
CA VAL A 5 9.76 -0.38 -3.72
C VAL A 5 8.46 -0.33 -4.52
N ILE A 6 8.14 0.81 -5.13
CA ILE A 6 6.96 0.98 -5.99
C ILE A 6 7.07 0.13 -7.26
N GLU A 7 8.21 0.15 -7.94
CA GLU A 7 8.45 -0.67 -9.14
C GLU A 7 8.30 -2.16 -8.84
N SER A 8 8.94 -2.64 -7.77
CA SER A 8 8.83 -4.01 -7.30
C SER A 8 7.38 -4.40 -6.94
N ALA A 9 6.62 -3.46 -6.36
CA ALA A 9 5.22 -3.69 -6.02
C ALA A 9 4.35 -3.82 -7.28
N ARG A 10 4.56 -2.97 -8.29
CA ARG A 10 3.87 -3.05 -9.59
C ARG A 10 4.14 -4.37 -10.29
N GLU A 11 5.40 -4.78 -10.36
CA GLU A 11 5.79 -6.07 -10.95
C GLU A 11 5.12 -7.25 -10.24
N LYS A 12 5.13 -7.27 -8.90
CA LYS A 12 4.46 -8.32 -8.11
C LYS A 12 2.96 -8.32 -8.31
N CYS A 13 2.34 -7.15 -8.41
CA CYS A 13 0.91 -7.00 -8.62
C CYS A 13 0.50 -7.67 -9.94
N LEU A 14 1.21 -7.35 -11.03
CA LEU A 14 0.96 -7.91 -12.37
C LEU A 14 1.32 -9.40 -12.45
N ALA A 15 2.52 -9.78 -12.00
CA ALA A 15 3.03 -11.15 -12.14
C ALA A 15 2.21 -12.18 -11.35
N LYS A 16 1.60 -11.76 -10.23
CA LYS A 16 0.82 -12.64 -9.36
C LYS A 16 -0.70 -12.45 -9.50
N GLY A 17 -1.14 -11.55 -10.37
CA GLY A 17 -2.57 -11.23 -10.53
C GLY A 17 -3.22 -10.72 -9.25
N LEU A 18 -2.48 -9.93 -8.46
CA LEU A 18 -3.02 -9.32 -7.24
C LEU A 18 -3.85 -8.09 -7.59
N ASP A 19 -4.88 -7.83 -6.78
CA ASP A 19 -5.71 -6.63 -6.95
C ASP A 19 -5.01 -5.35 -6.42
N MET A 20 -4.18 -5.49 -5.39
CA MET A 20 -3.35 -4.43 -4.81
C MET A 20 -2.17 -5.00 -4.01
N VAL A 21 -1.07 -4.26 -3.96
CA VAL A 21 0.08 -4.46 -3.08
C VAL A 21 0.23 -3.26 -2.16
N VAL A 22 0.37 -3.50 -0.85
CA VAL A 22 0.79 -2.48 0.12
C VAL A 22 2.30 -2.51 0.22
N ALA A 23 2.96 -1.46 -0.26
CA ALA A 23 4.41 -1.35 -0.27
C ALA A 23 4.87 -0.44 0.88
N ASN A 24 5.51 -1.04 1.90
CA ASN A 24 6.04 -0.29 3.05
C ASN A 24 7.43 0.29 2.72
N ASP A 25 7.67 1.56 3.04
CA ASP A 25 9.02 2.13 3.05
C ASP A 25 9.67 1.92 4.42
N VAL A 26 10.38 0.81 4.56
CA VAL A 26 11.05 0.39 5.81
C VAL A 26 12.48 0.94 5.93
N SER A 27 12.90 1.83 5.01
CA SER A 27 14.23 2.46 5.07
C SER A 27 14.35 3.50 6.17
N ARG A 28 13.22 3.93 6.75
CA ARG A 28 13.16 4.97 7.77
C ARG A 28 13.04 4.37 9.17
N LEU A 29 13.73 4.97 10.13
CA LEU A 29 13.68 4.55 11.55
C LEU A 29 12.35 4.90 12.24
N ASP A 30 11.58 5.83 11.67
CA ASP A 30 10.29 6.26 12.18
C ASP A 30 9.10 5.55 11.51
N ALA A 31 9.33 4.55 10.66
CA ALA A 31 8.29 3.84 9.94
C ALA A 31 8.56 2.33 9.83
N GLY A 32 7.50 1.52 9.96
CA GLY A 32 7.57 0.10 9.67
C GLY A 32 7.67 -0.78 10.91
N PHE A 33 8.80 -1.45 11.12
CA PHE A 33 8.92 -2.42 12.22
C PHE A 33 9.20 -1.73 13.56
N GLU A 34 8.71 -2.34 14.65
CA GLU A 34 9.00 -1.93 16.04
C GLU A 34 8.59 -0.49 16.45
N VAL A 35 7.89 0.23 15.57
CA VAL A 35 7.31 1.56 15.82
C VAL A 35 5.80 1.58 15.55
N ASP A 36 5.06 2.58 16.01
CA ASP A 36 3.60 2.64 15.83
C ASP A 36 3.15 3.26 14.50
N THR A 37 4.08 3.84 13.75
CA THR A 37 3.84 4.57 12.50
C THR A 37 4.34 3.83 11.27
N ASN A 38 3.83 4.19 10.10
CA ASN A 38 4.26 3.62 8.84
C ASN A 38 4.12 4.65 7.70
N VAL A 39 4.91 4.46 6.64
CA VAL A 39 4.81 5.18 5.36
C VAL A 39 4.62 4.10 4.30
N VAL A 40 3.49 4.14 3.60
CA VAL A 40 3.14 3.08 2.65
C VAL A 40 2.63 3.64 1.34
N CYS A 41 2.86 2.90 0.27
CA CYS A 41 2.24 3.13 -1.04
C CYS A 41 1.24 2.01 -1.30
N LEU A 42 -0.01 2.35 -1.60
CA LEU A 42 -0.97 1.39 -2.14
C LEU A 42 -0.76 1.34 -3.65
N VAL A 43 -0.42 0.17 -4.17
CA VAL A 43 -0.07 -0.04 -5.58
C VAL A 43 -1.06 -1.01 -6.19
N ASP A 44 -1.77 -0.58 -7.22
CA ASP A 44 -2.71 -1.40 -7.98
C ASP A 44 -2.50 -1.24 -9.49
N SER A 45 -3.39 -1.84 -10.29
CA SER A 45 -3.35 -1.75 -11.76
C SER A 45 -3.65 -0.35 -12.31
N GLN A 46 -4.28 0.52 -11.53
CA GLN A 46 -4.69 1.87 -11.93
C GLN A 46 -3.63 2.90 -11.57
N GLY A 47 -2.84 2.65 -10.53
CA GLY A 47 -1.76 3.54 -10.15
C GLY A 47 -1.18 3.30 -8.77
N VAL A 48 -0.70 4.39 -8.18
CA VAL A 48 -0.04 4.40 -6.87
C VAL A 48 -0.66 5.51 -6.03
N GLU A 49 -1.08 5.16 -4.82
CA GLU A 49 -1.55 6.11 -3.80
C GLU A 49 -0.52 6.13 -2.66
N GLU A 50 0.15 7.26 -2.48
CA GLU A 50 1.14 7.46 -1.42
C GLU A 50 0.44 7.90 -0.12
N LEU A 51 0.65 7.16 0.96
CA LEU A 51 0.19 7.54 2.29
C LEU A 51 1.35 8.15 3.08
N PRO A 52 1.15 9.33 3.71
CA PRO A 52 2.18 9.97 4.51
C PRO A 52 2.52 9.14 5.75
N LEU A 53 3.54 9.57 6.50
CA LEU A 53 3.83 8.99 7.81
C LEU A 53 2.60 9.14 8.72
N MET A 54 2.01 8.01 9.09
CA MET A 54 0.80 7.98 9.89
C MET A 54 0.76 6.74 10.80
N PRO A 55 -0.06 6.73 11.85
CA PRO A 55 -0.27 5.55 12.69
C PRO A 55 -0.67 4.31 11.89
N LYS A 56 -0.20 3.13 12.32
CA LYS A 56 -0.57 1.85 11.69
C LYS A 56 -2.07 1.58 11.71
N ALA A 57 -2.77 2.05 12.73
CA ALA A 57 -4.23 1.98 12.79
C ALA A 57 -4.87 2.73 11.62
N ASP A 58 -4.42 3.94 11.35
CA ASP A 58 -4.92 4.76 10.25
C ASP A 58 -4.54 4.12 8.90
N VAL A 59 -3.33 3.55 8.76
CA VAL A 59 -2.96 2.78 7.55
C VAL A 59 -3.92 1.61 7.32
N ALA A 60 -4.26 0.87 8.37
CA ALA A 60 -5.21 -0.24 8.28
C ALA A 60 -6.60 0.25 7.83
N GLU A 61 -7.06 1.39 8.34
CA GLU A 61 -8.31 2.00 7.90
C GLU A 61 -8.28 2.34 6.41
N ARG A 62 -7.18 2.94 5.91
CA ARG A 62 -7.02 3.24 4.48
C ARG A 62 -7.06 1.99 3.60
N ILE A 63 -6.46 0.90 4.05
CA ILE A 63 -6.51 -0.40 3.36
C ILE A 63 -7.94 -0.93 3.31
N VAL A 64 -8.67 -0.90 4.42
CA VAL A 64 -10.06 -1.35 4.48
C VAL A 64 -10.94 -0.52 3.55
N GLN A 65 -10.81 0.81 3.57
CA GLN A 65 -11.53 1.69 2.67
C GLN A 65 -11.22 1.41 1.19
N TRP A 66 -9.96 1.11 0.84
CA TRP A 66 -9.61 0.68 -0.51
C TRP A 66 -10.32 -0.62 -0.90
N ILE A 67 -10.34 -1.62 -0.01
CA ILE A 67 -11.03 -2.91 -0.24
C ILE A 67 -12.53 -2.71 -0.43
N GLU A 68 -13.17 -1.87 0.39
CA GLU A 68 -14.60 -1.55 0.25
C GLU A 68 -14.90 -0.91 -1.12
N ARG A 69 -14.11 0.09 -1.53
CA ARG A 69 -14.21 0.72 -2.85
C ARG A 69 -14.04 -0.32 -3.96
N PHE A 70 -13.00 -1.14 -3.87
CA PHE A 70 -12.69 -2.17 -4.85
C PHE A 70 -13.84 -3.17 -5.04
N ARG A 71 -14.41 -3.67 -3.93
CA ARG A 71 -15.55 -4.60 -3.95
C ARG A 71 -16.83 -3.95 -4.48
N SER A 72 -17.05 -2.66 -4.21
CA SER A 72 -18.21 -1.94 -4.74
C SER A 72 -18.19 -1.82 -6.28
N VAL A 73 -17.00 -1.75 -6.88
CA VAL A 73 -16.80 -1.65 -8.33
C VAL A 73 -16.89 -3.02 -9.00
N ARG A 74 -16.35 -4.07 -8.38
CA ARG A 74 -16.43 -5.46 -8.90
C ARG A 74 -17.74 -6.19 -8.63
N GLY A 75 -18.57 -5.69 -7.71
CA GLY A 75 -19.85 -6.29 -7.32
C GLY A 75 -21.03 -6.02 -8.26
N ARG A 76 -20.77 -5.71 -9.54
CA ARG A 76 -21.78 -5.66 -10.62
C ARG A 76 -21.37 -6.60 -11.74
#